data_AF-A0A0K1PIM9-F1
#
_entry.id   AF-A0A0K1PIM9-F1
#
_cell.length_a   1.000
_cell.length_b   1.000
_cell.length_c   1.000
_cell.angle_alpha   90.00
_cell.angle_beta   90.00
_cell.angle_gamma   90.00
#
_symmetry.space_group_name_H-M   'P 1'
#
loop_
_entity.id
_entity.type
_entity.pdbx_description
1 polymer ?
#
loop_
_entity_poly.entity_id
_entity_poly.type
_entity_poly.pdbx_seq_one_letter_code
_entity_poly.pdbx_strand_id
1 'polypeptide(L)'
;MAGISIGIDFGTSNSAAAIVDAAGRSAVLPLDSDAADPRLFRSVIFFPAESREVLVADEAISRYLDEWEGRFVQSAKSFLKSPTFTATEIRQRRYKLEELVAIVLRAMRVRAEEIVGAPVERAVFGRPAVFSPEPERDRLAEERLAAAAEIAGFPRPTFLIEPIAAALGYEESLNREEVVLVGDFGAGTSDFTLMRLGPSRAGNLDRRGDVIASDGVYIGGDDFDSAIVEHRLLERFGAGSTYLSLTRRMPLPAWIARKLLAWHELALLRERSTMEFLKKAKVDSDQPEALGNLIRLVEDNLAFHLYRSVEAAKRELSGADEAKVRFHESGIELDERVTRAEFEAWTAPLRAELDACVDRVLARSGGVEPDAIFLTGGTSKIPSVRALFAERFGEARLREGDAFTSVVAGLGRATRLAG
;
A
#
# COMPACT_ATOMS: atom_id res chain seq x y z
N MET A 1 -0.44 -2.90 37.46
CA MET A 1 -0.81 -3.66 36.26
C MET A 1 0.17 -3.29 35.18
N ALA A 2 0.85 -4.25 34.55
CA ALA A 2 1.70 -3.95 33.41
C ALA A 2 0.82 -3.35 32.30
N GLY A 3 1.16 -2.16 31.79
CA GLY A 3 0.37 -1.48 30.76
C GLY A 3 0.22 -2.34 29.51
N ILE A 4 -0.90 -2.22 28.80
CA ILE A 4 -1.16 -3.01 27.59
C ILE A 4 -0.15 -2.64 26.50
N SER A 5 0.32 -3.66 25.79
CA SER A 5 1.21 -3.49 24.64
C SER A 5 0.57 -4.05 23.38
N ILE A 6 0.71 -3.32 22.28
CA ILE A 6 0.17 -3.71 20.96
C ILE A 6 1.29 -3.77 19.90
N GLY A 7 1.12 -4.61 18.90
CA GLY A 7 1.89 -4.53 17.66
C GLY A 7 1.22 -3.56 16.70
N ILE A 8 1.98 -2.69 16.03
CA ILE A 8 1.47 -1.74 15.04
C ILE A 8 2.24 -1.90 13.74
N ASP A 9 1.52 -2.33 12.69
CA ASP A 9 2.00 -2.24 11.32
C ASP A 9 1.48 -0.92 10.73
N PHE A 10 2.37 0.07 10.61
CA PHE A 10 2.04 1.32 9.94
C PHE A 10 2.47 1.23 8.48
N GLY A 11 1.56 0.89 7.57
CA GLY A 11 1.85 0.78 6.13
C GLY A 11 1.55 2.05 5.34
N THR A 12 2.00 2.08 4.08
CA THR A 12 1.81 3.25 3.19
C THR A 12 0.34 3.51 2.86
N SER A 13 -0.43 2.45 2.62
CA SER A 13 -1.85 2.54 2.23
C SER A 13 -2.80 2.06 3.32
N ASN A 14 -2.43 0.97 4.00
CA ASN A 14 -3.17 0.33 5.08
C ASN A 14 -2.25 0.16 6.28
N SER A 15 -2.82 0.29 7.46
CA SER A 15 -2.17 0.02 8.74
C SER A 15 -3.04 -0.95 9.54
N ALA A 16 -2.47 -1.62 10.54
CA ALA A 16 -3.20 -2.52 11.41
C ALA A 16 -2.57 -2.53 12.81
N ALA A 17 -3.35 -2.91 13.82
CA ALA A 17 -2.83 -3.20 15.15
C ALA A 17 -3.26 -4.58 15.63
N ALA A 18 -2.42 -5.22 16.43
CA ALA A 18 -2.74 -6.49 17.07
C ALA A 18 -2.36 -6.47 18.54
N ILE A 19 -3.14 -7.18 19.34
CA ILE A 19 -2.83 -7.46 20.74
C ILE A 19 -2.47 -8.94 20.89
N VAL A 20 -1.96 -9.30 22.05
CA VAL A 20 -1.81 -10.67 22.49
C VAL A 20 -2.78 -10.94 23.62
N ASP A 21 -3.59 -11.99 23.48
CA ASP A 21 -4.49 -12.46 24.53
C ASP A 21 -3.71 -13.14 25.68
N ALA A 22 -4.40 -13.38 26.80
CA ALA A 22 -3.82 -14.07 27.96
C ALA A 22 -3.39 -15.52 27.68
N ALA A 23 -3.90 -16.13 26.61
CA ALA A 23 -3.52 -17.47 26.15
C ALA A 23 -2.29 -17.44 25.22
N GLY A 24 -1.73 -16.27 24.95
CA GLY A 24 -0.57 -16.12 24.10
C GLY A 24 -0.87 -16.19 22.60
N ARG A 25 -2.10 -15.92 22.18
CA ARG A 25 -2.46 -15.80 20.76
C ARG A 25 -2.52 -14.34 20.37
N SER A 26 -1.99 -14.02 19.18
CA SER A 26 -2.16 -12.68 18.64
C SER A 26 -3.52 -12.53 17.98
N ALA A 27 -4.20 -11.42 18.25
CA ALA A 27 -5.48 -11.04 17.69
C ALA A 27 -5.37 -9.65 17.07
N VAL A 28 -5.75 -9.53 15.80
CA VAL A 28 -5.80 -8.24 15.09
C VAL A 28 -7.04 -7.47 15.54
N LEU A 29 -6.86 -6.20 15.87
CA LEU A 29 -7.92 -5.34 16.38
C LEU A 29 -8.76 -4.76 15.22
N PRO A 30 -10.10 -4.75 15.34
CA PRO A 30 -10.96 -4.11 14.35
C PRO A 30 -10.98 -2.59 14.55
N LEU A 31 -9.91 -1.91 14.14
CA LEU A 31 -9.72 -0.47 14.37
C LEU A 31 -10.65 0.44 13.54
N ASP A 32 -11.30 -0.05 12.50
CA ASP A 32 -12.11 0.80 11.61
C ASP A 32 -13.47 0.15 11.30
N SER A 33 -14.42 0.25 12.22
CA SER A 33 -15.70 -0.48 12.16
C SER A 33 -16.51 -0.24 10.89
N ASP A 34 -16.36 0.93 10.29
CA ASP A 34 -17.13 1.34 9.11
C ASP A 34 -16.47 0.91 7.79
N ALA A 35 -15.22 0.44 7.84
CA ALA A 35 -14.49 -0.05 6.69
C ALA A 35 -14.99 -1.42 6.22
N ALA A 36 -14.79 -1.73 4.94
CA ALA A 36 -15.14 -3.03 4.37
C ALA A 36 -14.43 -4.21 5.05
N ASP A 37 -13.20 -4.01 5.53
CA ASP A 37 -12.53 -4.92 6.47
C ASP A 37 -12.15 -4.12 7.72
N PRO A 38 -12.85 -4.32 8.85
CA PRO A 38 -12.61 -3.53 10.06
C PRO A 38 -11.21 -3.66 10.66
N ARG A 39 -10.46 -4.70 10.27
CA ARG A 39 -9.09 -4.95 10.73
C ARG A 39 -8.06 -4.05 10.05
N LEU A 40 -8.42 -3.44 8.92
CA LEU A 40 -7.53 -2.58 8.13
C LEU A 40 -7.88 -1.11 8.39
N PHE A 41 -6.87 -0.33 8.73
CA PHE A 41 -6.98 1.10 9.01
C PHE A 41 -6.33 1.87 7.86
N ARG A 42 -7.09 2.66 7.09
CA ARG A 42 -6.52 3.40 5.95
C ARG A 42 -5.53 4.48 6.42
N SER A 43 -4.32 4.48 5.85
CA SER A 43 -3.23 5.42 6.20
C SER A 43 -3.41 6.81 5.55
N VAL A 44 -4.56 7.43 5.77
CA VAL A 44 -4.96 8.70 5.16
C VAL A 44 -5.45 9.70 6.20
N ILE A 45 -5.33 10.98 5.87
CA ILE A 45 -5.74 12.09 6.74
C ILE A 45 -6.49 13.10 5.88
N PHE A 46 -7.65 13.53 6.33
CA PHE A 46 -8.39 14.62 5.71
C PHE A 46 -8.52 15.80 6.67
N PHE A 47 -8.18 16.98 6.16
CA PHE A 47 -8.32 18.26 6.83
C PHE A 47 -9.41 19.06 6.14
N PRO A 48 -10.68 18.96 6.58
CA PRO A 48 -11.75 19.80 6.05
C PRO A 48 -11.40 21.28 6.18
N ALA A 49 -11.79 22.08 5.19
CA ALA A 49 -11.56 23.52 5.16
C ALA A 49 -12.39 24.24 6.24
N GLU A 50 -13.65 23.82 6.42
CA GLU A 50 -14.61 24.46 7.31
C GLU A 50 -14.69 23.85 8.72
N SER A 51 -14.03 22.70 8.95
CA SER A 51 -13.96 22.06 10.27
C SER A 51 -12.55 22.16 10.86
N ARG A 52 -12.47 22.27 12.19
CA ARG A 52 -11.19 22.14 12.93
C ARG A 52 -10.80 20.69 13.14
N GLU A 53 -11.74 19.78 12.99
CA GLU A 53 -11.51 18.35 13.11
C GLU A 53 -10.50 17.88 12.05
N VAL A 54 -9.82 16.78 12.38
CA VAL A 54 -8.93 16.07 11.47
C VAL A 54 -9.45 14.65 11.40
N LEU A 55 -9.84 14.23 10.22
CA LEU A 55 -10.41 12.92 9.98
C LEU A 55 -9.31 11.98 9.49
N VAL A 56 -9.46 10.70 9.79
CA VAL A 56 -8.52 9.64 9.40
C VAL A 56 -9.26 8.40 8.91
N ALA A 57 -8.53 7.48 8.30
CA ALA A 57 -9.05 6.17 7.91
C ALA A 57 -10.24 6.26 6.94
N ASP A 58 -11.21 5.34 7.02
CA ASP A 58 -12.35 5.31 6.10
C ASP A 58 -13.26 6.55 6.21
N GLU A 59 -13.39 7.14 7.41
CA GLU A 59 -14.13 8.39 7.60
C GLU A 59 -13.52 9.55 6.79
N ALA A 60 -12.19 9.66 6.74
CA ALA A 60 -11.51 10.67 5.92
C ALA A 60 -11.79 10.49 4.42
N ILE A 61 -11.87 9.25 3.95
CA ILE A 61 -12.17 8.94 2.54
C ILE A 61 -13.61 9.30 2.25
N SER A 62 -14.55 8.81 3.06
CA SER A 62 -15.97 9.04 2.88
C SER A 62 -16.29 10.54 2.81
N ARG A 63 -15.77 11.34 3.77
CA ARG A 63 -16.02 12.79 3.78
C ARG A 63 -15.35 13.53 2.63
N TYR A 64 -14.19 13.06 2.16
CA TYR A 64 -13.54 13.64 0.98
C TYR A 64 -14.32 13.35 -0.31
N LEU A 65 -14.94 12.17 -0.40
CA LEU A 65 -15.78 11.79 -1.55
C LEU A 65 -17.13 12.50 -1.55
N ASP A 66 -17.67 12.85 -0.38
CA ASP A 66 -18.90 13.66 -0.21
C ASP A 66 -18.71 15.16 -0.58
N GLU A 67 -17.70 15.47 -1.41
CA GLU A 67 -17.36 16.81 -1.91
C GLU A 67 -17.00 17.86 -0.84
N TRP A 68 -16.55 17.44 0.35
CA TRP A 68 -16.05 18.40 1.32
C TRP A 68 -14.76 19.04 0.81
N GLU A 69 -14.69 20.37 0.84
CA GLU A 69 -13.45 21.09 0.56
C GLU A 69 -12.43 20.83 1.68
N GLY A 70 -11.16 20.63 1.31
CA GLY A 70 -10.12 20.43 2.29
C GLY A 70 -8.82 19.88 1.71
N ARG A 71 -7.86 19.62 2.60
CA ARG A 71 -6.58 19.01 2.25
C ARG A 71 -6.63 17.52 2.58
N PHE A 72 -6.51 16.68 1.55
CA PHE A 72 -6.34 15.24 1.68
C PHE A 72 -4.86 14.88 1.66
N VAL A 73 -4.40 14.06 2.61
CA VAL A 73 -3.01 13.61 2.76
C VAL A 73 -2.99 12.09 2.78
N GLN A 74 -2.09 11.51 2.00
CA GLN A 74 -1.87 10.07 1.89
C GLN A 74 -0.39 9.75 1.70
N SER A 75 -0.04 8.47 1.83
CA SER A 75 1.31 7.95 1.56
C SER A 75 2.41 8.65 2.37
N ALA A 76 2.08 9.13 3.58
CA ALA A 76 3.02 9.83 4.45
C ALA A 76 4.25 8.96 4.77
N LYS A 77 4.07 7.63 4.90
CA LYS A 77 5.18 6.66 5.13
C LYS A 77 6.27 6.76 4.06
N SER A 78 5.89 6.93 2.79
CA SER A 78 6.85 7.00 1.67
C SER A 78 7.82 8.19 1.77
N PHE A 79 7.44 9.25 2.49
CA PHE A 79 8.26 10.43 2.69
C PHE A 79 9.21 10.34 3.89
N LEU A 80 9.13 9.29 4.73
CA LEU A 80 10.01 9.14 5.90
C LEU A 80 11.48 9.18 5.50
N LYS A 81 11.84 8.52 4.40
CA LYS A 81 13.21 8.51 3.83
C LYS A 81 13.60 9.77 3.04
N SER A 82 12.69 10.72 2.85
CA SER A 82 12.93 11.90 2.01
C SER A 82 13.55 13.06 2.82
N PRO A 83 14.81 13.45 2.58
CA PRO A 83 15.40 14.58 3.28
C PRO A 83 14.80 15.92 2.85
N THR A 84 14.21 16.00 1.64
CA THR A 84 13.68 17.24 1.07
C THR A 84 12.29 17.58 1.58
N PHE A 85 11.48 16.58 1.93
CA PHE A 85 10.16 16.80 2.50
C PHE A 85 10.24 16.76 4.03
N THR A 86 10.11 17.93 4.66
CA THR A 86 10.15 18.08 6.12
C THR A 86 8.83 18.54 6.71
N ALA A 87 8.09 19.37 5.98
CA ALA A 87 6.83 19.93 6.43
C ALA A 87 5.96 20.39 5.25
N THR A 88 4.67 20.56 5.51
CA THR A 88 3.71 21.17 4.60
C THR A 88 2.80 22.12 5.38
N GLU A 89 2.25 23.13 4.71
CA GLU A 89 1.31 24.07 5.31
C GLU A 89 -0.12 23.63 5.04
N ILE A 90 -0.91 23.48 6.11
CA ILE A 90 -2.32 23.08 6.05
C ILE A 90 -3.09 24.00 6.99
N ARG A 91 -4.12 24.68 6.48
CA ARG A 91 -4.93 25.64 7.25
C ARG A 91 -4.08 26.67 8.00
N GLN A 92 -3.08 27.26 7.32
CA GLN A 92 -2.14 28.25 7.87
C GLN A 92 -1.26 27.74 9.04
N ARG A 93 -1.27 26.43 9.30
CA ARG A 93 -0.35 25.78 10.24
C ARG A 93 0.66 24.95 9.47
N ARG A 94 1.93 25.10 9.84
CA ARG A 94 3.00 24.22 9.37
C ARG A 94 2.92 22.90 10.12
N TYR A 95 2.70 21.80 9.40
CA TYR A 95 2.75 20.44 9.90
C TYR A 95 4.04 19.78 9.43
N LYS A 96 4.85 19.30 10.37
CA LYS A 96 5.98 18.41 10.05
C LYS A 96 5.48 17.04 9.61
N LEU A 97 6.31 16.30 8.87
CA LEU A 97 5.98 14.94 8.45
C LEU A 97 5.67 14.03 9.65
N GLU A 98 6.47 14.12 10.72
CA GLU A 98 6.32 13.32 11.93
C GLU A 98 5.00 13.64 12.65
N GLU A 99 4.53 14.90 12.61
CA GLU A 99 3.22 15.28 13.15
C GLU A 99 2.07 14.67 12.33
N LEU A 100 2.20 14.61 11.00
CA LEU A 100 1.19 13.97 10.14
C LEU A 100 1.10 12.48 10.42
N VAL A 101 2.25 11.78 10.49
CA VAL A 101 2.29 10.36 10.84
C VAL A 101 1.72 10.13 12.24
N ALA A 102 2.03 11.01 13.20
CA ALA A 102 1.53 10.90 14.57
C ALA A 102 0.01 11.05 14.67
N ILE A 103 -0.66 11.77 13.76
CA ILE A 103 -2.13 11.85 13.71
C ILE A 103 -2.72 10.45 13.47
N VAL A 104 -2.18 9.71 12.50
CA VAL A 104 -2.62 8.35 12.18
C VAL A 104 -2.34 7.41 13.36
N LEU A 105 -1.11 7.40 13.86
CA LEU A 105 -0.71 6.52 14.97
C LEU A 105 -1.50 6.79 16.25
N ARG A 106 -1.81 8.06 16.55
CA ARG A 106 -2.63 8.43 17.72
C ARG A 106 -4.05 7.91 17.56
N ALA A 107 -4.64 8.05 16.38
CA ALA A 107 -5.98 7.54 16.13
C ALA A 107 -6.04 6.01 16.28
N MET A 108 -5.07 5.27 15.75
CA MET A 108 -4.96 3.82 15.95
C MET A 108 -4.85 3.48 17.45
N ARG A 109 -4.05 4.22 18.21
CA ARG A 109 -3.91 4.03 19.66
C ARG A 109 -5.24 4.25 20.38
N VAL A 110 -5.91 5.37 20.14
CA VAL A 110 -7.18 5.70 20.79
C VAL A 110 -8.25 4.65 20.49
N ARG A 111 -8.39 4.24 19.23
CA ARG A 111 -9.35 3.17 18.86
C ARG A 111 -8.98 1.83 19.48
N ALA A 112 -7.67 1.51 19.61
CA ALA A 112 -7.23 0.33 20.35
C ALA A 112 -7.56 0.42 21.85
N GLU A 113 -7.38 1.58 22.48
CA GLU A 113 -7.75 1.84 23.89
C GLU A 113 -9.25 1.65 24.12
N GLU A 114 -10.09 2.11 23.19
CA GLU A 114 -11.54 1.93 23.21
C GLU A 114 -11.95 0.46 23.13
N ILE A 115 -11.35 -0.30 22.21
CA ILE A 115 -11.63 -1.73 22.02
C ILE A 115 -11.19 -2.56 23.22
N VAL A 116 -10.00 -2.26 23.77
CA VAL A 116 -9.40 -3.06 24.84
C VAL A 116 -9.87 -2.60 26.23
N GLY A 117 -10.37 -1.37 26.35
CA GLY A 117 -10.90 -0.80 27.59
C GLY A 117 -9.83 -0.37 28.60
N ALA A 118 -8.59 -0.14 28.15
CA ALA A 118 -7.48 0.28 29.00
C ALA A 118 -6.42 1.09 28.21
N PRO A 119 -5.61 1.92 28.89
CA PRO A 119 -4.56 2.72 28.25
C PRO A 119 -3.51 1.87 27.54
N VAL A 120 -3.09 2.32 26.35
CA VAL A 120 -2.10 1.65 25.50
C VAL A 120 -0.88 2.56 25.33
N GLU A 121 0.12 2.36 26.17
CA GLU A 121 1.34 3.21 26.21
C GLU A 121 2.56 2.52 25.57
N ARG A 122 2.46 1.24 25.23
CA ARG A 122 3.58 0.46 24.69
C ARG A 122 3.22 -0.12 23.33
N ALA A 123 4.12 0.00 22.37
CA ALA A 123 3.93 -0.64 21.07
C ALA A 123 5.24 -1.14 20.46
N VAL A 124 5.11 -2.27 19.74
CA VAL A 124 6.13 -2.78 18.83
C VAL A 124 5.71 -2.41 17.41
N PHE A 125 6.50 -1.56 16.77
CA PHE A 125 6.25 -1.07 15.41
C PHE A 125 6.97 -1.92 14.37
N GLY A 126 6.29 -2.18 13.27
CA GLY A 126 6.94 -2.69 12.06
C GLY A 126 7.85 -1.62 11.45
N ARG A 127 9.03 -2.03 10.99
CA ARG A 127 9.83 -1.28 10.01
C ARG A 127 10.26 -2.18 8.84
N PRO A 128 10.43 -1.65 7.63
CA PRO A 128 11.07 -2.38 6.54
C PRO A 128 12.45 -2.90 6.95
N ALA A 129 12.93 -3.99 6.34
CA ALA A 129 14.30 -4.46 6.57
C ALA A 129 15.31 -3.36 6.24
N VAL A 130 15.08 -2.66 5.13
CA VAL A 130 15.83 -1.47 4.69
C VAL A 130 14.83 -0.47 4.11
N PHE A 131 14.64 0.69 4.75
CA PHE A 131 13.87 1.83 4.22
C PHE A 131 14.55 2.44 2.98
N SER A 132 15.88 2.47 2.96
CA SER A 132 16.67 3.00 1.84
C SER A 132 18.04 2.33 1.76
N PRO A 133 18.55 2.03 0.55
CA PRO A 133 19.92 1.55 0.39
C PRO A 133 20.98 2.57 0.83
N GLU A 134 20.62 3.87 0.92
CA GLU A 134 21.46 4.92 1.48
C GLU A 134 21.34 4.92 3.02
N PRO A 135 22.41 4.58 3.79
CA PRO A 135 22.33 4.41 5.24
C PRO A 135 21.83 5.64 6.00
N GLU A 136 22.17 6.85 5.55
CA GLU A 136 21.70 8.09 6.17
C GLU A 136 20.18 8.25 6.02
N ARG A 137 19.62 7.87 4.88
CA ARG A 137 18.17 7.96 4.63
C ARG A 137 17.41 6.86 5.37
N ASP A 138 18.01 5.67 5.51
CA ASP A 138 17.45 4.59 6.32
C ASP A 138 17.30 5.02 7.78
N ARG A 139 18.40 5.56 8.35
CA ARG A 139 18.42 6.08 9.72
C ARG A 139 17.40 7.21 9.91
N LEU A 140 17.36 8.16 8.98
CA LEU A 140 16.38 9.25 9.02
C LEU A 140 14.94 8.74 9.05
N ALA A 141 14.61 7.73 8.24
CA ALA A 141 13.26 7.17 8.21
C ALA A 141 12.86 6.54 9.55
N GLU A 142 13.76 5.78 10.18
CA GLU A 142 13.55 5.20 11.51
C GLU A 142 13.41 6.28 12.59
N GLU A 143 14.30 7.27 12.62
CA GLU A 143 14.26 8.40 13.57
C GLU A 143 12.94 9.16 13.48
N ARG A 144 12.45 9.40 12.26
CA ARG A 144 11.17 10.09 12.03
C ARG A 144 9.97 9.26 12.46
N LEU A 145 9.99 7.95 12.21
CA LEU A 145 8.92 7.06 12.67
C LEU A 145 8.90 6.98 14.20
N ALA A 146 10.06 6.91 14.85
CA ALA A 146 10.19 6.95 16.30
C ALA A 146 9.65 8.27 16.88
N ALA A 147 10.05 9.41 16.31
CA ALA A 147 9.53 10.72 16.73
C ALA A 147 8.00 10.83 16.55
N ALA A 148 7.46 10.30 15.46
CA ALA A 148 6.01 10.26 15.24
C ALA A 148 5.28 9.38 16.28
N ALA A 149 5.85 8.22 16.62
CA ALA A 149 5.32 7.35 17.66
C ALA A 149 5.34 8.02 19.05
N GLU A 150 6.44 8.70 19.39
CA GLU A 150 6.53 9.49 20.62
C GLU A 150 5.47 10.59 20.68
N ILE A 151 5.30 11.37 19.59
CA ILE A 151 4.26 12.40 19.49
C ILE A 151 2.86 11.77 19.65
N ALA A 152 2.62 10.61 19.05
CA ALA A 152 1.37 9.85 19.17
C ALA A 152 1.12 9.32 20.59
N GLY A 153 2.15 9.36 21.45
CA GLY A 153 2.10 9.02 22.86
C GLY A 153 2.53 7.59 23.15
N PHE A 154 3.48 7.08 22.38
CA PHE A 154 4.27 5.88 22.67
C PHE A 154 5.69 6.31 23.08
N PRO A 155 5.97 6.55 24.38
CA PRO A 155 7.20 7.21 24.83
C PRO A 155 8.49 6.42 24.59
N ARG A 156 8.40 5.11 24.32
CA ARG A 156 9.53 4.23 24.04
C ARG A 156 9.15 3.26 22.92
N PRO A 157 9.12 3.70 21.66
CA PRO A 157 8.77 2.84 20.55
C PRO A 157 9.83 1.74 20.39
N THR A 158 9.38 0.50 20.27
CA THR A 158 10.24 -0.64 19.94
C THR A 158 9.99 -1.02 18.49
N PHE A 159 11.02 -1.43 17.76
CA PHE A 159 10.89 -1.78 16.34
C PHE A 159 11.21 -3.25 16.10
N LEU A 160 10.47 -3.87 15.19
CA LEU A 160 10.78 -5.17 14.62
C LEU A 160 10.74 -5.06 13.10
N ILE A 161 11.65 -5.79 12.44
CA ILE A 161 11.70 -5.87 10.99
C ILE A 161 10.43 -6.56 10.48
N GLU A 162 9.68 -5.89 9.61
CA GLU A 162 8.40 -6.32 9.02
C GLU A 162 8.51 -7.73 8.40
N PRO A 163 9.51 -8.03 7.55
CA PRO A 163 9.72 -9.39 7.04
C PRO A 163 9.89 -10.47 8.13
N ILE A 164 10.53 -10.14 9.25
CA ILE A 164 10.71 -11.07 10.38
C ILE A 164 9.38 -11.22 11.12
N ALA A 165 8.63 -10.13 11.31
CA ALA A 165 7.30 -10.18 11.88
C ALA A 165 6.33 -11.02 11.03
N ALA A 166 6.34 -10.84 9.71
CA ALA A 166 5.52 -11.61 8.76
C ALA A 166 5.78 -13.11 8.88
N ALA A 167 7.06 -13.48 9.01
CA ALA A 167 7.49 -14.86 9.10
C ALA A 167 7.54 -15.39 10.54
N LEU A 168 7.16 -14.62 11.56
CA LEU A 168 7.29 -15.04 12.97
C LEU A 168 6.44 -16.27 13.29
N GLY A 169 5.23 -16.36 12.72
CA GLY A 169 4.40 -17.55 12.83
C GLY A 169 5.00 -18.78 12.13
N TYR A 170 5.74 -18.56 11.04
CA TYR A 170 6.51 -19.63 10.38
C TYR A 170 7.70 -20.05 11.24
N GLU A 171 8.45 -19.09 11.80
CA GLU A 171 9.58 -19.31 12.69
C GLU A 171 9.19 -20.16 13.92
N GLU A 172 8.02 -19.91 14.52
CA GLU A 172 7.49 -20.72 15.63
C GLU A 172 7.27 -22.19 15.26
N SER A 173 7.04 -22.50 13.97
CA SER A 173 6.85 -23.88 13.49
C SER A 173 8.18 -24.61 13.25
N LEU A 174 9.30 -23.89 13.23
CA LEU A 174 10.61 -24.45 12.93
C LEU A 174 11.20 -25.20 14.12
N ASN A 175 11.88 -26.32 13.85
CA ASN A 175 12.65 -27.07 14.84
C ASN A 175 14.17 -26.93 14.66
N ARG A 176 14.60 -26.22 13.62
CA ARG A 176 15.99 -25.96 13.25
C ARG A 176 16.09 -24.58 12.60
N GLU A 177 17.32 -24.11 12.42
CA GLU A 177 17.56 -22.91 11.61
C GLU A 177 17.25 -23.19 10.13
N GLU A 178 16.55 -22.27 9.48
CA GLU A 178 16.31 -22.26 8.04
C GLU A 178 16.61 -20.85 7.47
N VAL A 179 17.12 -20.81 6.25
CA VAL A 179 17.25 -19.57 5.47
C VAL A 179 15.96 -19.36 4.69
N VAL A 180 15.31 -18.22 4.93
CA VAL A 180 14.00 -17.91 4.38
C VAL A 180 14.08 -16.65 3.53
N LEU A 181 13.56 -16.73 2.30
CA LEU A 181 13.30 -15.55 1.49
C LEU A 181 11.88 -15.07 1.76
N VAL A 182 11.74 -13.90 2.37
CA VAL A 182 10.44 -13.26 2.57
C VAL A 182 10.21 -12.26 1.44
N GLY A 183 9.12 -12.43 0.69
CA GLY A 183 8.64 -11.48 -0.29
C GLY A 183 7.39 -10.78 0.23
N ASP A 184 7.50 -9.48 0.49
CA ASP A 184 6.41 -8.62 0.93
C ASP A 184 5.92 -7.75 -0.24
N PHE A 185 4.68 -7.98 -0.68
CA PHE A 185 4.11 -7.30 -1.84
C PHE A 185 3.00 -6.33 -1.44
N GLY A 186 3.37 -5.06 -1.33
CA GLY A 186 2.45 -3.97 -1.01
C GLY A 186 1.66 -3.44 -2.21
N ALA A 187 1.00 -2.31 -1.98
CA ALA A 187 0.24 -1.58 -3.01
C ALA A 187 1.16 -0.83 -4.00
N GLY A 188 2.30 -0.27 -3.56
CA GLY A 188 3.21 0.46 -4.45
C GLY A 188 4.67 0.00 -4.44
N THR A 189 5.02 -0.95 -3.58
CA THR A 189 6.38 -1.50 -3.50
C THR A 189 6.32 -3.00 -3.23
N SER A 190 7.38 -3.70 -3.64
CA SER A 190 7.63 -5.08 -3.30
C SER A 190 9.04 -5.21 -2.76
N ASP A 191 9.18 -5.79 -1.57
CA ASP A 191 10.43 -5.88 -0.83
C ASP A 191 10.78 -7.35 -0.58
N PHE A 192 12.04 -7.70 -0.82
CA PHE A 192 12.56 -9.05 -0.71
C PHE A 192 13.68 -9.09 0.32
N THR A 193 13.56 -9.99 1.30
CA THR A 193 14.54 -10.11 2.37
C THR A 193 14.90 -11.56 2.61
N LEU A 194 16.17 -11.89 2.42
CA LEU A 194 16.73 -13.19 2.77
C LEU A 194 17.25 -13.14 4.22
N MET A 195 16.78 -14.04 5.07
CA MET A 195 17.07 -14.01 6.50
C MET A 195 17.19 -15.41 7.12
N ARG A 196 17.79 -15.49 8.31
CA ARG A 196 17.85 -16.72 9.12
C ARG A 196 16.74 -16.73 10.16
N LEU A 197 15.90 -17.74 10.13
CA LEU A 197 14.86 -17.98 11.13
C LEU A 197 15.14 -19.27 11.88
N GLY A 198 14.79 -19.31 13.17
CA GLY A 198 14.85 -20.55 13.93
C GLY A 198 14.69 -20.37 15.45
N PRO A 199 14.59 -21.49 16.19
CA PRO A 199 14.26 -21.46 17.62
C PRO A 199 15.23 -20.66 18.49
N SER A 200 16.52 -20.61 18.13
CA SER A 200 17.54 -19.87 18.88
C SER A 200 17.45 -18.35 18.69
N ARG A 201 16.67 -17.87 17.72
CA ARG A 201 16.55 -16.45 17.34
C ARG A 201 15.21 -15.84 17.74
N ALA A 202 14.16 -16.66 17.85
CA ALA A 202 12.78 -16.25 18.12
C ALA A 202 12.58 -15.42 19.41
N GLY A 203 13.49 -15.50 20.37
CA GLY A 203 13.42 -14.76 21.64
C GLY A 203 14.04 -13.37 21.65
N ASN A 204 14.55 -12.87 20.52
CA ASN A 204 15.25 -11.58 20.45
C ASN A 204 14.47 -10.55 19.62
N LEU A 205 14.53 -9.27 20.01
CA LEU A 205 13.99 -8.16 19.23
C LEU A 205 15.05 -7.51 18.33
N ASP A 206 16.33 -7.52 18.72
CA ASP A 206 17.40 -7.09 17.81
C ASP A 206 17.74 -8.21 16.83
N ARG A 207 16.99 -8.22 15.73
CA ARG A 207 17.06 -9.24 14.68
C ARG A 207 17.84 -8.76 13.45
N ARG A 208 18.57 -7.64 13.54
CA ARG A 208 19.33 -7.07 12.40
C ARG A 208 20.39 -8.04 11.87
N GLY A 209 21.07 -8.77 12.77
CA GLY A 209 22.08 -9.75 12.40
C GLY A 209 21.54 -11.01 11.69
N ASP A 210 20.21 -11.17 11.64
CA ASP A 210 19.58 -12.31 10.98
C ASP A 210 19.28 -12.04 9.50
N VAL A 211 19.27 -10.77 9.08
CA VAL A 211 19.10 -10.39 7.68
C VAL A 211 20.41 -10.63 6.94
N ILE A 212 20.37 -11.49 5.92
CA ILE A 212 21.51 -11.80 5.06
C ILE A 212 21.61 -10.79 3.92
N ALA A 213 20.48 -10.51 3.26
CA ALA A 213 20.40 -9.55 2.16
C ALA A 213 18.97 -9.04 2.01
N SER A 214 18.81 -7.81 1.51
CA SER A 214 17.51 -7.22 1.20
C SER A 214 17.62 -6.29 0.00
N ASP A 215 16.55 -6.21 -0.79
CA ASP A 215 16.37 -5.28 -1.91
C ASP A 215 14.87 -5.14 -2.20
N GLY A 216 14.47 -4.11 -2.94
CA GLY A 216 13.08 -3.90 -3.30
C GLY A 216 12.92 -3.16 -4.63
N VAL A 217 11.68 -3.10 -5.11
CA VAL A 217 11.29 -2.40 -6.35
C VAL A 217 10.04 -1.57 -6.12
N TYR A 218 9.89 -0.49 -6.91
CA TYR A 218 8.69 0.36 -6.92
C TYR A 218 7.61 -0.27 -7.80
N ILE A 219 7.27 -1.51 -7.50
CA ILE A 219 6.20 -2.28 -8.13
C ILE A 219 5.32 -2.81 -7.02
N GLY A 220 4.03 -2.51 -7.07
CA GLY A 220 3.03 -3.08 -6.18
C GLY A 220 1.70 -3.26 -6.89
N GLY A 221 0.67 -3.57 -6.10
CA GLY A 221 -0.69 -3.81 -6.61
C GLY A 221 -1.24 -2.69 -7.50
N ASP A 222 -0.85 -1.44 -7.28
CA ASP A 222 -1.24 -0.26 -8.04
C ASP A 222 -0.74 -0.35 -9.49
N ASP A 223 0.50 -0.81 -9.73
CA ASP A 223 1.05 -0.98 -11.08
C ASP A 223 0.30 -2.06 -11.87
N PHE A 224 -0.16 -3.11 -11.18
CA PHE A 224 -1.02 -4.12 -11.78
C PHE A 224 -2.42 -3.58 -12.11
N ASP A 225 -2.97 -2.69 -11.27
CA ASP A 225 -4.23 -1.99 -11.58
C ASP A 225 -4.05 -1.05 -12.78
N SER A 226 -2.96 -0.29 -12.80
CA SER A 226 -2.61 0.61 -13.90
C SER A 226 -2.47 -0.12 -15.23
N ALA A 227 -1.96 -1.36 -15.24
CA ALA A 227 -1.91 -2.17 -16.46
C ALA A 227 -3.31 -2.46 -17.04
N ILE A 228 -4.31 -2.74 -16.19
CA ILE A 228 -5.70 -2.89 -16.65
C ILE A 228 -6.23 -1.58 -17.20
N VAL A 229 -5.97 -0.46 -16.50
CA VAL A 229 -6.39 0.87 -16.96
C VAL A 229 -5.78 1.20 -18.32
N GLU A 230 -4.47 1.02 -18.44
CA GLU A 230 -3.66 1.32 -19.63
C GLU A 230 -4.17 0.57 -20.85
N HIS A 231 -4.34 -0.75 -20.71
CA HIS A 231 -4.65 -1.61 -21.85
C HIS A 231 -6.13 -1.78 -22.14
N ARG A 232 -7.03 -1.51 -21.17
CA ARG A 232 -8.46 -1.74 -21.33
C ARG A 232 -9.32 -0.48 -21.23
N LEU A 233 -8.95 0.50 -20.39
CA LEU A 233 -9.85 1.61 -20.05
C LEU A 233 -9.49 2.93 -20.72
N LEU A 234 -8.23 3.19 -21.05
CA LEU A 234 -7.79 4.49 -21.56
C LEU A 234 -8.60 4.98 -22.78
N GLU A 235 -8.92 4.09 -23.72
CA GLU A 235 -9.74 4.43 -24.89
C GLU A 235 -11.16 4.90 -24.50
N ARG A 236 -11.74 4.34 -23.44
CA ARG A 236 -13.05 4.74 -22.91
C ARG A 236 -13.07 6.13 -22.31
N PHE A 237 -11.88 6.70 -22.08
CA PHE A 237 -11.64 8.06 -21.60
C PHE A 237 -10.92 8.93 -22.65
N GLY A 238 -10.96 8.54 -23.92
CA GLY A 238 -10.54 9.35 -25.05
C GLY A 238 -9.04 9.25 -25.39
N ALA A 239 -8.28 8.35 -24.78
CA ALA A 239 -6.93 8.09 -25.25
C ALA A 239 -6.95 7.59 -26.71
N GLY A 240 -6.05 8.12 -27.53
CA GLY A 240 -6.02 7.85 -28.97
C GLY A 240 -7.04 8.66 -29.80
N SER A 241 -7.93 9.43 -29.16
CA SER A 241 -8.82 10.35 -29.87
C SER A 241 -8.07 11.54 -30.47
N THR A 242 -8.68 12.16 -31.47
CA THR A 242 -8.22 13.43 -32.04
C THR A 242 -9.30 14.50 -31.89
N TYR A 243 -8.90 15.77 -31.93
CA TYR A 243 -9.81 16.91 -31.93
C TYR A 243 -9.38 17.95 -32.97
N LEU A 244 -10.33 18.72 -33.50
CA LEU A 244 -10.01 19.80 -34.43
C LEU A 244 -9.49 21.02 -33.66
N SER A 245 -8.27 21.43 -33.98
CA SER A 245 -7.70 22.70 -33.53
C SER A 245 -7.50 23.61 -34.73
N LEU A 246 -8.30 24.68 -34.81
CA LEU A 246 -8.37 25.59 -35.96
C LEU A 246 -8.72 24.83 -37.26
N THR A 247 -7.72 24.33 -37.97
CA THR A 247 -7.87 23.59 -39.24
C THR A 247 -7.15 22.24 -39.24
N ARG A 248 -6.50 21.85 -38.14
CA ARG A 248 -5.72 20.60 -38.05
C ARG A 248 -6.30 19.68 -36.99
N ARG A 249 -6.38 18.38 -37.32
CA ARG A 249 -6.65 17.33 -36.33
C ARG A 249 -5.40 17.15 -35.46
N MET A 250 -5.56 17.29 -34.16
CA MET A 250 -4.52 17.12 -33.17
C MET A 250 -4.86 15.90 -32.31
N PRO A 251 -3.88 15.06 -31.96
CA PRO A 251 -4.12 13.99 -30.98
C PRO A 251 -4.43 14.59 -29.61
N LEU A 252 -5.25 13.91 -28.83
CA LEU A 252 -5.39 14.23 -27.41
C LEU A 252 -3.99 14.15 -26.76
N PRO A 253 -3.56 15.17 -26.00
CA PRO A 253 -2.24 15.16 -25.39
C PRO A 253 -2.01 13.93 -24.49
N ALA A 254 -0.92 13.21 -24.73
CA ALA A 254 -0.61 11.97 -24.01
C ALA A 254 -0.50 12.14 -22.49
N TRP A 255 -0.16 13.34 -22.01
CA TRP A 255 -0.10 13.63 -20.58
C TRP A 255 -1.46 13.46 -19.89
N ILE A 256 -2.58 13.69 -20.59
CA ILE A 256 -3.93 13.49 -20.05
C ILE A 256 -4.19 12.01 -19.80
N ALA A 257 -3.90 11.17 -20.80
CA ALA A 257 -4.01 9.71 -20.69
C ALA A 257 -3.11 9.16 -19.57
N ARG A 258 -1.89 9.70 -19.42
CA ARG A 258 -0.99 9.29 -18.33
C ARG A 258 -1.54 9.61 -16.95
N LYS A 259 -2.30 10.70 -16.77
CA LYS A 259 -2.95 11.04 -15.49
C LYS A 259 -4.04 10.03 -15.09
N LEU A 260 -4.62 9.32 -16.07
CA LEU A 260 -5.58 8.24 -15.80
C LEU A 260 -4.93 7.00 -15.18
N LEU A 261 -3.61 6.80 -15.34
CA LEU A 261 -2.87 5.64 -14.83
C LEU A 261 -2.62 5.67 -13.33
N ALA A 262 -2.93 6.77 -12.66
CA ALA A 262 -2.88 6.86 -11.22
C ALA A 262 -4.03 7.72 -10.70
N TRP A 263 -4.92 7.14 -9.90
CA TRP A 263 -6.16 7.80 -9.46
C TRP A 263 -5.94 9.15 -8.75
N HIS A 264 -4.83 9.30 -8.02
CA HIS A 264 -4.51 10.55 -7.32
C HIS A 264 -4.04 11.66 -8.27
N GLU A 265 -3.50 11.29 -9.43
CA GLU A 265 -3.11 12.26 -10.45
C GLU A 265 -4.31 12.76 -11.28
N LEU A 266 -5.40 11.99 -11.36
CA LEU A 266 -6.65 12.43 -12.00
C LEU A 266 -7.21 13.71 -11.37
N ALA A 267 -7.05 13.88 -10.05
CA ALA A 267 -7.49 15.10 -9.36
C ALA A 267 -6.82 16.37 -9.91
N LEU A 268 -5.63 16.26 -10.52
CA LEU A 268 -4.92 17.37 -11.16
C LEU A 268 -5.58 17.80 -12.47
N LEU A 269 -6.36 16.93 -13.12
CA LEU A 269 -7.09 17.29 -14.34
C LEU A 269 -8.22 18.30 -14.06
N ARG A 270 -8.63 18.46 -12.79
CA ARG A 270 -9.68 19.39 -12.38
C ARG A 270 -9.26 20.86 -12.48
N GLU A 271 -7.99 21.14 -12.75
CA GLU A 271 -7.53 22.50 -13.03
C GLU A 271 -8.40 23.16 -14.11
N ARG A 272 -8.83 24.40 -13.84
CA ARG A 272 -9.79 25.11 -14.70
C ARG A 272 -9.35 25.15 -16.17
N SER A 273 -8.08 25.44 -16.43
CA SER A 273 -7.50 25.46 -17.77
C SER A 273 -7.57 24.10 -18.47
N THR A 274 -7.31 23.02 -17.73
CA THR A 274 -7.40 21.65 -18.23
C THR A 274 -8.85 21.28 -18.55
N MET A 275 -9.79 21.61 -17.67
CA MET A 275 -11.22 21.34 -17.89
C MET A 275 -11.79 22.16 -19.05
N GLU A 276 -11.42 23.43 -19.18
CA GLU A 276 -11.79 24.27 -20.33
C GLU A 276 -11.24 23.68 -21.63
N PHE A 277 -9.99 23.21 -21.62
CA PHE A 277 -9.39 22.50 -22.74
C PHE A 277 -10.18 21.23 -23.10
N LEU A 278 -10.45 20.35 -22.14
CA LEU A 278 -11.15 19.09 -22.37
C LEU A 278 -12.56 19.32 -22.92
N LYS A 279 -13.31 20.27 -22.35
CA LYS A 279 -14.66 20.65 -22.83
C LYS A 279 -14.63 21.13 -24.27
N LYS A 280 -13.64 21.94 -24.64
CA LYS A 280 -13.47 22.40 -26.02
C LYS A 280 -13.06 21.26 -26.96
N ALA A 281 -12.08 20.44 -26.55
CA ALA A 281 -11.62 19.31 -27.33
C ALA A 281 -12.76 18.32 -27.61
N LYS A 282 -13.64 18.06 -26.63
CA LYS A 282 -14.81 17.20 -26.77
C LYS A 282 -15.74 17.63 -27.91
N VAL A 283 -16.01 18.92 -28.08
CA VAL A 283 -16.95 19.44 -29.10
C VAL A 283 -16.50 19.04 -30.51
N ASP A 284 -15.21 19.11 -30.76
CA ASP A 284 -14.61 18.89 -32.08
C ASP A 284 -13.83 17.55 -32.17
N SER A 285 -14.12 16.60 -31.27
CA SER A 285 -13.44 15.31 -31.22
C SER A 285 -14.08 14.27 -32.13
N ASP A 286 -13.27 13.32 -32.61
CA ASP A 286 -13.77 12.09 -33.22
C ASP A 286 -14.28 11.04 -32.22
N GLN A 287 -14.07 11.26 -30.91
CA GLN A 287 -14.61 10.43 -29.81
C GLN A 287 -15.22 11.29 -28.70
N PRO A 288 -16.30 12.06 -28.98
CA PRO A 288 -16.87 13.01 -28.03
C PRO A 288 -17.48 12.34 -26.79
N GLU A 289 -17.96 11.10 -26.91
CA GLU A 289 -18.50 10.34 -25.78
C GLU A 289 -17.41 9.94 -24.78
N ALA A 290 -16.28 9.42 -25.26
CA ALA A 290 -15.15 9.01 -24.43
C ALA A 290 -14.52 10.21 -23.69
N LEU A 291 -14.36 11.35 -24.37
CA LEU A 291 -13.96 12.59 -23.71
C LEU A 291 -15.04 13.10 -22.74
N GLY A 292 -16.31 12.87 -23.05
CA GLY A 292 -17.42 13.11 -22.13
C GLY A 292 -17.29 12.31 -20.83
N ASN A 293 -16.92 11.03 -20.93
CA ASN A 293 -16.67 10.18 -19.77
C ASN A 293 -15.48 10.68 -18.95
N LEU A 294 -14.38 11.09 -19.59
CA LEU A 294 -13.24 11.67 -18.87
C LEU A 294 -13.63 12.94 -18.11
N ILE A 295 -14.40 13.83 -18.75
CA ILE A 295 -14.87 15.06 -18.11
C ILE A 295 -15.71 14.73 -16.88
N ARG A 296 -16.71 13.84 -17.00
CA ARG A 296 -17.55 13.42 -15.86
C ARG A 296 -16.74 12.74 -14.76
N LEU A 297 -15.82 11.84 -15.11
CA LEU A 297 -14.92 11.16 -14.17
C LEU A 297 -14.14 12.17 -13.29
N VAL A 298 -13.71 13.29 -13.88
CA VAL A 298 -12.95 14.34 -13.19
C VAL A 298 -13.85 15.33 -12.44
N GLU A 299 -14.96 15.77 -13.05
CA GLU A 299 -15.89 16.72 -12.43
C GLU A 299 -16.58 16.13 -11.20
N ASP A 300 -17.02 14.88 -11.29
CA ASP A 300 -17.79 14.19 -10.24
C ASP A 300 -16.88 13.41 -9.27
N ASN A 301 -15.56 13.61 -9.34
CA ASN A 301 -14.57 13.01 -8.43
C ASN A 301 -14.59 11.47 -8.37
N LEU A 302 -14.90 10.80 -9.49
CA LEU A 302 -15.16 9.36 -9.52
C LEU A 302 -13.91 8.49 -9.70
N ALA A 303 -12.71 9.09 -9.69
CA ALA A 303 -11.44 8.38 -9.91
C ALA A 303 -11.23 7.22 -8.93
N PHE A 304 -11.55 7.42 -7.65
CA PHE A 304 -11.42 6.37 -6.64
C PHE A 304 -12.40 5.20 -6.89
N HIS A 305 -13.64 5.50 -7.27
CA HIS A 305 -14.66 4.50 -7.58
C HIS A 305 -14.26 3.66 -8.80
N LEU A 306 -13.72 4.29 -9.84
CA LEU A 306 -13.18 3.60 -11.01
C LEU A 306 -12.05 2.65 -10.59
N TYR A 307 -11.09 3.12 -9.81
CA TYR A 307 -9.96 2.28 -9.37
C TYR A 307 -10.39 1.14 -8.46
N ARG A 308 -11.41 1.32 -7.60
CA ARG A 308 -11.99 0.20 -6.85
C ARG A 308 -12.58 -0.87 -7.76
N SER A 309 -13.22 -0.49 -8.86
CA SER A 309 -13.75 -1.45 -9.83
C SER A 309 -12.62 -2.20 -10.56
N VAL A 310 -11.51 -1.53 -10.85
CA VAL A 310 -10.30 -2.14 -11.44
C VAL A 310 -9.65 -3.12 -10.45
N GLU A 311 -9.44 -2.70 -9.21
CA GLU A 311 -8.87 -3.54 -8.16
C GLU A 311 -9.74 -4.78 -7.92
N ALA A 312 -11.07 -4.62 -7.93
CA ALA A 312 -12.01 -5.73 -7.80
C ALA A 312 -11.85 -6.73 -8.96
N ALA A 313 -11.75 -6.27 -10.21
CA ALA A 313 -11.52 -7.12 -11.36
C ALA A 313 -10.16 -7.84 -11.28
N LYS A 314 -9.09 -7.12 -10.90
CA LYS A 314 -7.76 -7.72 -10.65
C LYS A 314 -7.83 -8.83 -9.61
N ARG A 315 -8.51 -8.61 -8.49
CA ARG A 315 -8.68 -9.60 -7.42
C ARG A 315 -9.48 -10.82 -7.89
N GLU A 316 -10.50 -10.63 -8.72
CA GLU A 316 -11.28 -11.72 -9.32
C GLU A 316 -10.42 -12.57 -10.27
N LEU A 317 -9.52 -11.95 -11.04
CA LEU A 317 -8.57 -12.65 -11.92
C LEU A 317 -7.61 -13.59 -11.18
N SER A 318 -7.40 -13.39 -9.88
CA SER A 318 -6.62 -14.32 -9.06
C SER A 318 -7.30 -15.67 -8.84
N GLY A 319 -8.64 -15.73 -8.96
CA GLY A 319 -9.43 -16.95 -8.82
C GLY A 319 -10.10 -17.44 -10.11
N ALA A 320 -10.36 -16.54 -11.06
CA ALA A 320 -11.06 -16.83 -12.31
C ALA A 320 -10.19 -16.49 -13.55
N ASP A 321 -10.47 -17.14 -14.68
CA ASP A 321 -9.74 -16.90 -15.94
C ASP A 321 -10.22 -15.62 -16.66
N GLU A 322 -11.32 -15.03 -16.20
CA GLU A 322 -11.83 -13.75 -16.68
C GLU A 322 -12.51 -12.97 -15.55
N ALA A 323 -12.52 -11.65 -15.70
CA ALA A 323 -13.24 -10.72 -14.85
C ALA A 323 -13.79 -9.57 -15.68
N LYS A 324 -14.66 -8.75 -15.08
CA LYS A 324 -15.15 -7.51 -15.69
C LYS A 324 -14.88 -6.32 -14.81
N VAL A 325 -14.32 -5.26 -15.39
CA VAL A 325 -14.34 -3.93 -14.78
C VAL A 325 -15.75 -3.36 -14.98
N ARG A 326 -16.52 -3.31 -13.88
CA ARG A 326 -17.89 -2.78 -13.87
C ARG A 326 -17.90 -1.43 -13.18
N PHE A 327 -18.18 -0.36 -13.93
CA PHE A 327 -18.21 1.00 -13.41
C PHE A 327 -19.39 1.77 -14.00
N HIS A 328 -20.40 2.00 -13.16
CA HIS A 328 -21.73 2.50 -13.53
C HIS A 328 -22.05 3.71 -12.63
N GLU A 329 -21.48 4.87 -12.96
CA GLU A 329 -21.53 6.09 -12.14
C GLU A 329 -21.66 7.34 -13.01
N SER A 330 -22.49 8.32 -12.60
CA SER A 330 -22.73 9.57 -13.34
C SER A 330 -22.99 9.42 -14.86
N GLY A 331 -23.68 8.35 -15.26
CA GLY A 331 -23.97 8.04 -16.66
C GLY A 331 -22.76 7.56 -17.48
N ILE A 332 -21.66 7.21 -16.82
CA ILE A 332 -20.58 6.41 -17.39
C ILE A 332 -20.96 4.95 -17.17
N GLU A 333 -21.12 4.20 -18.26
CA GLU A 333 -21.52 2.79 -18.26
C GLU A 333 -20.38 1.95 -18.84
N LEU A 334 -19.61 1.27 -17.99
CA LEU A 334 -18.49 0.41 -18.40
C LEU A 334 -18.67 -1.01 -17.88
N ASP A 335 -18.55 -1.98 -18.79
CA ASP A 335 -18.51 -3.43 -18.53
C ASP A 335 -17.38 -4.08 -19.35
N GLU A 336 -16.14 -3.73 -19.03
CA GLU A 336 -14.97 -4.15 -19.81
C GLU A 336 -14.45 -5.52 -19.35
N ARG A 337 -14.46 -6.50 -20.26
CA ARG A 337 -13.93 -7.85 -20.00
C ARG A 337 -12.40 -7.83 -20.04
N VAL A 338 -11.79 -8.48 -19.05
CA VAL A 338 -10.34 -8.74 -19.00
C VAL A 338 -10.16 -10.23 -18.75
N THR A 339 -9.29 -10.88 -19.53
CA THR A 339 -8.91 -12.27 -19.29
C THR A 339 -7.60 -12.34 -18.49
N ARG A 340 -7.40 -13.42 -17.74
CA ARG A 340 -6.15 -13.66 -17.00
C ARG A 340 -4.96 -13.68 -17.95
N ALA A 341 -5.08 -14.32 -19.11
CA ALA A 341 -4.02 -14.39 -20.11
C ALA A 341 -3.60 -13.00 -20.63
N GLU A 342 -4.56 -12.10 -20.90
CA GLU A 342 -4.26 -10.72 -21.27
C GLU A 342 -3.58 -9.97 -20.14
N PHE A 343 -4.11 -10.07 -18.92
CA PHE A 343 -3.55 -9.42 -17.74
C PHE A 343 -2.11 -9.88 -17.46
N GLU A 344 -1.82 -11.17 -17.55
CA GLU A 344 -0.48 -11.72 -17.39
C GLU A 344 0.47 -11.26 -18.50
N ALA A 345 -0.01 -11.12 -19.74
CA ALA A 345 0.78 -10.58 -20.85
C ALA A 345 1.12 -9.09 -20.63
N TRP A 346 0.16 -8.28 -20.18
CA TRP A 346 0.37 -6.85 -19.90
C TRP A 346 1.32 -6.63 -18.72
N THR A 347 1.30 -7.53 -17.74
CA THR A 347 2.09 -7.41 -16.50
C THR A 347 3.41 -8.19 -16.53
N ALA A 348 3.73 -8.84 -17.65
CA ALA A 348 5.00 -9.55 -17.84
C ALA A 348 6.26 -8.69 -17.57
N PRO A 349 6.32 -7.39 -17.95
CA PRO A 349 7.44 -6.54 -17.59
C PRO A 349 7.60 -6.34 -16.07
N LEU A 350 6.49 -6.19 -15.35
CA LEU A 350 6.49 -6.06 -13.88
C LEU A 350 7.02 -7.33 -13.23
N ARG A 351 6.58 -8.50 -13.72
CA ARG A 351 7.09 -9.82 -13.29
C ARG A 351 8.60 -9.97 -13.50
N ALA A 352 9.11 -9.52 -14.65
CA ALA A 352 10.54 -9.58 -14.95
C ALA A 352 11.38 -8.70 -14.00
N GLU A 353 10.86 -7.53 -13.61
CA GLU A 353 11.55 -6.65 -12.66
C GLU A 353 11.52 -7.21 -11.23
N LEU A 354 10.43 -7.87 -10.81
CA LEU A 354 10.38 -8.62 -9.55
C LEU A 354 11.43 -9.75 -9.53
N ASP A 355 11.54 -10.53 -10.61
CA ASP A 355 12.52 -11.61 -10.72
C ASP A 355 13.97 -11.09 -10.65
N ALA A 356 14.25 -10.01 -11.39
CA ALA A 356 15.54 -9.35 -11.35
C ALA A 356 15.86 -8.78 -9.96
N CYS A 357 14.87 -8.41 -9.15
CA CYS A 357 15.09 -8.01 -7.76
C CYS A 357 15.50 -9.19 -6.88
N VAL A 358 14.84 -10.34 -7.02
CA VAL A 358 15.21 -11.56 -6.31
C VAL A 358 16.64 -11.98 -6.68
N ASP A 359 17.04 -11.87 -7.95
CA ASP A 359 18.43 -12.09 -8.37
C ASP A 359 19.43 -11.20 -7.64
N ARG A 360 19.12 -9.90 -7.49
CA ARG A 360 19.98 -8.96 -6.76
C ARG A 360 20.09 -9.34 -5.29
N VAL A 361 19.00 -9.79 -4.65
CA VAL A 361 19.04 -10.27 -3.26
C VAL A 361 19.93 -11.51 -3.12
N LEU A 362 19.75 -12.52 -3.98
CA LEU A 362 20.56 -13.74 -3.92
C LEU A 362 22.04 -13.44 -4.22
N ALA A 363 22.33 -12.57 -5.19
CA ALA A 363 23.70 -12.15 -5.49
C ALA A 363 24.36 -11.44 -4.30
N ARG A 364 23.65 -10.48 -3.65
CA ARG A 364 24.15 -9.78 -2.45
C ARG A 364 24.36 -10.70 -1.27
N SER A 365 23.60 -11.80 -1.17
CA SER A 365 23.78 -12.81 -0.12
C SER A 365 25.03 -13.69 -0.29
N GLY A 366 25.75 -13.56 -1.41
CA GLY A 366 26.83 -14.48 -1.79
C GLY A 366 26.33 -15.77 -2.44
N GLY A 367 25.13 -15.77 -3.01
CA GLY A 367 24.53 -16.93 -3.67
C GLY A 367 23.91 -17.95 -2.71
N VAL A 368 23.50 -17.53 -1.51
CA VAL A 368 22.82 -18.41 -0.56
C VAL A 368 21.44 -18.76 -1.09
N GLU A 369 21.16 -20.05 -1.25
CA GLU A 369 19.83 -20.52 -1.62
C GLU A 369 18.88 -20.57 -0.40
N PRO A 370 17.62 -20.12 -0.54
CA PRO A 370 16.63 -20.24 0.52
C PRO A 370 16.10 -21.68 0.66
N ASP A 371 15.92 -22.11 1.90
CA ASP A 371 15.23 -23.34 2.29
C ASP A 371 13.71 -23.22 2.10
N ALA A 372 13.17 -22.02 2.36
CA ALA A 372 11.75 -21.71 2.21
C ALA A 372 11.52 -20.30 1.65
N ILE A 373 10.40 -20.13 0.95
CA ILE A 373 9.94 -18.85 0.39
C ILE A 373 8.64 -18.48 1.09
N PHE A 374 8.65 -17.37 1.83
CA PHE A 374 7.47 -16.87 2.52
C PHE A 374 6.92 -15.67 1.78
N LEU A 375 5.72 -15.79 1.22
CA LEU A 375 5.07 -14.70 0.47
C LEU A 375 3.96 -14.06 1.33
N THR A 376 3.95 -12.73 1.39
CA THR A 376 2.91 -11.93 2.07
C THR A 376 2.48 -10.74 1.20
N GLY A 377 1.40 -10.06 1.57
CA GLY A 377 0.84 -8.97 0.77
C GLY A 377 -0.15 -9.45 -0.31
N GLY A 378 -1.16 -8.64 -0.61
CA GLY A 378 -2.27 -9.02 -1.50
C GLY A 378 -1.82 -9.33 -2.93
N THR A 379 -0.82 -8.60 -3.42
CA THR A 379 -0.25 -8.75 -4.77
C THR A 379 0.43 -10.11 -4.96
N SER A 380 0.91 -10.77 -3.89
CA SER A 380 1.46 -12.14 -3.96
C SER A 380 0.43 -13.18 -4.37
N LYS A 381 -0.88 -12.88 -4.25
CA LYS A 381 -1.98 -13.76 -4.65
C LYS A 381 -2.24 -13.75 -6.16
N ILE A 382 -1.59 -12.87 -6.91
CA ILE A 382 -1.67 -12.87 -8.37
C ILE A 382 -1.00 -14.15 -8.90
N PRO A 383 -1.67 -14.98 -9.72
CA PRO A 383 -1.14 -16.26 -10.19
C PRO A 383 0.24 -16.17 -10.83
N SER A 384 0.48 -15.20 -11.72
CA SER A 384 1.77 -15.01 -12.38
C SER A 384 2.91 -14.60 -11.44
N VAL A 385 2.60 -13.86 -10.37
CA VAL A 385 3.55 -13.50 -9.31
C VAL A 385 3.89 -14.73 -8.48
N ARG A 386 2.88 -15.51 -8.07
CA ARG A 386 3.12 -16.76 -7.33
C ARG A 386 3.90 -17.77 -8.16
N ALA A 387 3.55 -17.91 -9.45
CA ALA A 387 4.20 -18.80 -10.40
C ALA A 387 5.69 -18.48 -10.54
N LEU A 388 6.09 -17.21 -10.50
CA LEU A 388 7.50 -16.81 -10.49
C LEU A 388 8.31 -17.55 -9.41
N PHE A 389 7.81 -17.57 -8.16
CA PHE A 389 8.51 -18.22 -7.06
C PHE A 389 8.40 -19.76 -7.12
N ALA A 390 7.25 -20.27 -7.56
CA ALA A 390 7.04 -21.71 -7.72
C ALA A 390 7.95 -22.31 -8.80
N GLU A 391 8.08 -21.65 -9.95
CA GLU A 391 8.97 -22.05 -11.06
C GLU A 391 10.44 -22.02 -10.63
N ARG A 392 10.82 -21.01 -9.84
CA ARG A 392 12.21 -20.76 -9.46
C ARG A 392 12.70 -21.63 -8.30
N PHE A 393 11.87 -21.80 -7.27
CA PHE A 393 12.27 -22.45 -6.01
C PHE A 393 11.54 -23.78 -5.75
N GLY A 394 10.53 -24.09 -6.55
CA GLY A 394 9.68 -25.26 -6.39
C GLY A 394 8.54 -25.03 -5.41
N GLU A 395 7.35 -25.49 -5.80
CA GLU A 395 6.09 -25.38 -5.05
C GLU A 395 6.22 -25.81 -3.57
N ALA A 396 7.01 -26.86 -3.31
CA ALA A 396 7.19 -27.42 -1.97
C ALA A 396 7.93 -26.48 -0.99
N ARG A 397 8.64 -25.45 -1.47
CA ARG A 397 9.32 -24.46 -0.64
C ARG A 397 8.47 -23.24 -0.32
N LEU A 398 7.33 -23.06 -1.01
CA LEU A 398 6.46 -21.91 -0.80
C LEU A 398 5.69 -22.08 0.52
N ARG A 399 5.58 -20.98 1.25
CA ARG A 399 4.83 -20.81 2.49
C ARG A 399 4.01 -19.54 2.34
N GLU A 400 2.75 -19.60 2.76
CA GLU A 400 1.86 -18.46 2.67
C GLU A 400 1.46 -17.99 4.06
N GLY A 401 1.62 -16.70 4.31
CA GLY A 401 0.98 -16.00 5.41
C GLY A 401 -0.38 -15.44 5.00
N ASP A 402 -1.16 -14.99 5.97
CA ASP A 402 -2.26 -14.08 5.67
C ASP A 402 -1.67 -12.77 5.11
N ALA A 403 -2.14 -12.37 3.93
CA ALA A 403 -1.57 -11.30 3.14
C ALA A 403 -1.60 -9.92 3.82
N PHE A 404 -2.53 -9.71 4.76
CA PHE A 404 -2.76 -8.40 5.37
C PHE A 404 -2.54 -8.39 6.88
N THR A 405 -2.55 -9.56 7.52
CA THR A 405 -2.48 -9.66 8.97
C THR A 405 -1.25 -10.39 9.50
N SER A 406 -0.44 -11.03 8.65
CA SER A 406 0.75 -11.77 9.09
C SER A 406 1.77 -10.88 9.82
N VAL A 407 2.12 -9.73 9.24
CA VAL A 407 3.05 -8.74 9.83
C VAL A 407 2.53 -8.29 11.19
N VAL A 408 1.32 -7.72 11.23
CA VAL A 408 0.76 -7.17 12.47
C VAL A 408 0.56 -8.25 13.54
N ALA A 409 0.17 -9.48 13.17
CA ALA A 409 0.06 -10.59 14.10
C ALA A 409 1.44 -10.97 14.69
N GLY A 410 2.49 -10.96 13.87
CA GLY A 410 3.87 -11.13 14.31
C GLY A 410 4.31 -10.04 15.29
N LEU A 411 4.04 -8.78 14.95
CA LEU A 411 4.31 -7.64 15.83
C LEU A 411 3.55 -7.75 17.16
N GLY A 412 2.29 -8.19 17.11
CA GLY A 412 1.48 -8.49 18.28
C GLY A 412 2.18 -9.50 19.18
N ARG A 413 2.65 -10.63 18.65
CA ARG A 413 3.41 -11.63 19.45
C ARG A 413 4.70 -11.06 20.04
N ALA A 414 5.42 -10.24 19.27
CA ALA A 414 6.67 -9.63 19.69
C ALA A 414 6.52 -8.68 20.90
N THR A 415 5.31 -8.20 21.20
CA THR A 415 5.03 -7.40 22.41
C THR A 415 5.41 -8.12 23.70
N ARG A 416 5.40 -9.46 23.73
CA ARG A 416 5.86 -10.23 24.91
C ARG A 416 7.36 -10.12 25.15
N LEU A 417 8.13 -9.86 24.10
CA LEU A 417 9.58 -9.72 24.16
C LEU A 417 9.99 -8.29 24.54
N ALA A 418 9.10 -7.31 24.34
CA ALA A 418 9.30 -5.90 24.68
C ALA A 418 8.87 -5.55 26.13
N GLY A 419 8.59 -6.59 26.94
CA GLY A 419 7.93 -6.54 28.23
C GLY A 419 8.73 -5.91 29.36
#